data_AF-A0AA40DYT1-F1
#
_entry.id   AF-A0AA40DYT1-F1
#
_cell.length_a   1.000
_cell.length_b   1.000
_cell.length_c   1.000
_cell.angle_alpha   90.00
_cell.angle_beta   90.00
_cell.angle_gamma   90.00
#
_symmetry.space_group_name_H-M   'P 1'
#
loop_
_entity.id
_entity.type
_entity.pdbx_description
1 polymer ?
#
loop_
_entity_poly.entity_id
_entity_poly.type
_entity_poly.pdbx_seq_one_letter_code
_entity_poly.pdbx_strand_id
1 'polypeptide(L)'
;MSLHRRLQPSSFFSVTSWSGSRLMLVPFPRFIRHQAFDASFDEEELSEARKWYQSFKIDSLPEGNTSFARSSGPGGQHVNKTETKATTTWPVPQLLSRLPKLLHAGIRDSKYFSKRSDCLVFQAQTQRSRTANTEDNRQKLFDELQKLYQATVPNATRPEKAVKYEALKKSATESRIKSKKHHASKKASRRGGSE
;
A
#
# COMPACT_ATOMS: atom_id res chain seq x y z
N MET A 1 73.48 52.30 -29.66
CA MET A 1 73.54 52.21 -28.18
C MET A 1 72.12 51.91 -27.71
N SER A 2 71.77 50.64 -27.49
CA SER A 2 71.55 50.00 -26.16
C SER A 2 70.53 50.79 -25.32
N LEU A 3 69.33 50.29 -24.94
CA LEU A 3 69.03 49.16 -24.04
C LEU A 3 67.49 48.92 -24.05
N HIS A 4 66.97 47.67 -24.11
CA HIS A 4 66.33 46.87 -23.03
C HIS A 4 65.11 47.54 -22.32
N ARG A 5 63.98 46.91 -21.95
CA ARG A 5 63.40 45.55 -21.98
C ARG A 5 61.91 45.67 -21.52
N ARG A 6 61.04 44.79 -22.04
CA ARG A 6 59.77 44.19 -21.51
C ARG A 6 58.93 44.91 -20.41
N LEU A 7 57.59 44.91 -20.55
CA LEU A 7 56.62 43.89 -20.06
C LEU A 7 55.16 44.28 -20.45
N GLN A 8 54.33 43.24 -20.70
CA GLN A 8 52.86 43.17 -20.94
C GLN A 8 52.05 43.48 -19.65
N PRO A 9 50.71 43.26 -19.53
CA PRO A 9 49.52 43.38 -20.43
C PRO A 9 48.32 44.10 -19.72
N SER A 10 47.18 44.37 -20.40
CA SER A 10 45.84 44.37 -19.74
C SER A 10 44.65 44.37 -20.73
N SER A 11 44.08 43.17 -20.91
CA SER A 11 42.64 42.81 -20.93
C SER A 11 41.55 43.82 -21.31
N PHE A 12 40.89 43.50 -22.43
CA PHE A 12 39.44 43.37 -22.66
C PHE A 12 38.52 43.48 -21.44
N PHE A 13 37.36 44.13 -21.59
CA PHE A 13 36.03 43.57 -21.22
C PHE A 13 34.91 44.33 -21.94
N SER A 14 34.27 43.69 -22.93
CA SER A 14 32.96 44.11 -23.43
C SER A 14 31.88 43.36 -22.64
N VAL A 15 30.88 44.10 -22.17
CA VAL A 15 29.70 43.54 -21.50
C VAL A 15 28.76 43.03 -22.59
N THR A 16 28.76 41.72 -22.83
CA THR A 16 27.65 41.06 -23.53
C THR A 16 26.68 40.50 -22.50
N SER A 17 25.45 41.00 -22.53
CA SER A 17 24.37 40.54 -21.67
C SER A 17 24.06 39.07 -21.98
N TRP A 18 24.35 38.19 -21.03
CA TRP A 18 23.92 36.80 -21.08
C TRP A 18 22.40 36.76 -20.82
N SER A 19 21.61 36.64 -21.88
CA SER A 19 20.19 36.29 -21.75
C SER A 19 20.13 34.88 -21.19
N GLY A 20 19.87 34.79 -19.88
CA GLY A 20 19.70 33.53 -19.16
C GLY A 20 18.48 32.80 -19.71
N SER A 21 18.73 31.84 -20.60
CA SER A 21 17.74 30.85 -21.02
C SER A 21 17.22 30.15 -19.78
N ARG A 22 16.03 30.56 -19.33
CA ARG A 22 15.26 29.91 -18.26
C ARG A 22 15.04 28.47 -18.69
N LEU A 23 15.86 27.54 -18.16
CA LEU A 23 15.67 26.10 -18.29
C LEU A 23 14.32 25.79 -17.65
N MET A 24 13.26 25.82 -18.48
CA MET A 24 11.96 25.26 -18.13
C MET A 24 12.21 23.77 -17.88
N LEU A 25 12.23 23.38 -16.60
CA LEU A 25 12.14 22.00 -16.17
C LEU A 25 10.84 21.43 -16.76
N VAL A 26 10.96 20.79 -17.93
CA VAL A 26 9.86 20.03 -18.53
C VAL A 26 9.56 18.89 -17.56
N PRO A 27 8.35 18.81 -16.99
CA PRO A 27 8.01 17.73 -16.06
C PRO A 27 8.17 16.40 -16.80
N PHE A 28 9.02 15.53 -16.28
CA PHE A 28 9.16 14.18 -16.81
C PHE A 28 7.77 13.53 -16.84
N PRO A 29 7.31 12.99 -17.99
CA PRO A 29 6.02 12.35 -18.05
C PRO A 29 6.02 11.16 -17.08
N ARG A 30 5.13 11.18 -16.09
CA ARG A 30 4.92 10.03 -15.21
C ARG A 30 4.40 8.88 -16.08
N PHE A 31 5.22 7.85 -16.25
CA PHE A 31 4.80 6.63 -16.94
C PHE A 31 3.74 5.93 -16.08
N ILE A 32 2.47 6.07 -16.47
CA ILE A 32 1.39 5.27 -15.91
C ILE A 32 1.64 3.82 -16.33
N ARG A 33 1.99 2.96 -15.37
CA ARG A 33 2.10 1.52 -15.60
C ARG A 33 0.69 0.93 -15.56
N HIS A 34 0.17 0.55 -16.71
CA HIS A 34 -1.07 -0.23 -16.80
C HIS A 34 -0.76 -1.70 -16.50
N GLN A 35 -0.54 -2.02 -15.22
CA GLN A 35 -0.47 -3.40 -14.74
C GLN A 35 -1.76 -3.72 -14.00
N ALA A 36 -2.37 -4.88 -14.29
CA ALA A 36 -3.49 -5.37 -13.51
C ALA A 36 -3.00 -5.65 -12.08
N PHE A 37 -3.78 -5.23 -11.08
CA PHE A 37 -3.47 -5.46 -9.66
C PHE A 37 -3.24 -6.95 -9.36
N ASP A 38 -3.97 -7.84 -10.03
CA ASP A 38 -3.87 -9.29 -9.89
C ASP A 38 -2.54 -9.87 -10.41
N ALA A 39 -1.88 -9.20 -11.37
CA ALA A 39 -0.70 -9.74 -12.04
C ALA A 39 0.58 -9.75 -11.17
N SER A 40 0.52 -9.20 -9.96
CA SER A 40 1.62 -9.24 -8.99
C SER A 40 1.46 -10.33 -7.94
N PHE A 41 0.34 -11.03 -7.89
CA PHE A 41 0.08 -12.09 -6.91
C PHE A 41 0.35 -13.46 -7.52
N ASP A 42 0.92 -14.36 -6.72
CA ASP A 42 1.06 -15.76 -7.10
C ASP A 42 -0.33 -16.42 -7.11
N GLU A 43 -0.69 -17.06 -8.22
CA GLU A 43 -2.03 -17.67 -8.40
C GLU A 43 -2.30 -18.76 -7.35
N GLU A 44 -1.25 -19.46 -6.90
CA GLU A 44 -1.34 -20.46 -5.84
C GLU A 44 -1.80 -19.84 -4.52
N GLU A 45 -1.20 -18.72 -4.12
CA GLU A 45 -1.55 -18.00 -2.88
C GLU A 45 -2.96 -17.41 -2.94
N LEU A 46 -3.39 -16.93 -4.10
CA LEU A 46 -4.77 -16.48 -4.32
C LEU A 46 -5.77 -17.65 -4.20
N SER A 47 -5.43 -18.80 -4.76
CA SER A 47 -6.28 -20.00 -4.68
C SER A 47 -6.40 -20.50 -3.23
N GLU A 48 -5.31 -20.46 -2.47
CA GLU A 48 -5.27 -20.81 -1.05
C GLU A 48 -6.14 -19.86 -0.23
N ALA A 49 -5.99 -18.55 -0.45
CA ALA A 49 -6.80 -17.56 0.25
C ALA A 49 -8.29 -17.69 -0.06
N ARG A 50 -8.67 -17.97 -1.31
CA ARG A 50 -10.07 -18.20 -1.71
C ARG A 50 -10.65 -19.45 -1.07
N LYS A 51 -9.89 -20.56 -1.05
CA LYS A 51 -10.31 -21.81 -0.39
C LYS A 51 -10.49 -21.60 1.12
N TRP A 52 -9.55 -20.90 1.75
CA TRP A 52 -9.63 -20.54 3.16
C TRP A 52 -10.88 -19.71 3.45
N TYR A 53 -11.17 -18.68 2.65
CA TYR A 53 -12.36 -17.84 2.87
C TYR A 53 -13.68 -18.63 2.77
N GLN A 54 -13.76 -19.64 1.90
CA GLN A 54 -14.94 -20.49 1.78
C GLN A 54 -15.15 -21.40 3.00
N SER A 55 -14.08 -21.88 3.63
CA SER A 55 -14.16 -22.73 4.82
C SER A 55 -14.16 -21.95 6.13
N PHE A 56 -13.82 -20.65 6.09
CA PHE A 56 -13.67 -19.81 7.25
C PHE A 56 -15.01 -19.54 7.94
N LYS A 57 -15.08 -19.96 9.21
CA LYS A 57 -16.22 -19.77 10.11
C LYS A 57 -15.75 -19.17 11.41
N ILE A 58 -16.63 -18.45 12.11
CA ILE A 58 -16.31 -17.88 13.43
C ILE A 58 -15.84 -18.94 14.44
N ASP A 59 -16.38 -20.16 14.38
CA ASP A 59 -16.00 -21.29 15.26
C ASP A 59 -14.65 -21.92 14.94
N SER A 60 -14.06 -21.60 13.79
CA SER A 60 -12.72 -22.07 13.44
C SER A 60 -11.60 -21.19 14.00
N LEU A 61 -11.96 -20.05 14.60
CA LEU A 61 -11.00 -19.11 15.17
C LEU A 61 -10.31 -19.69 16.42
N PRO A 62 -9.01 -19.42 16.61
CA PRO A 62 -8.32 -19.80 17.83
C PRO A 62 -8.90 -19.06 19.04
N GLU A 63 -8.91 -19.74 20.19
CA GLU A 63 -9.25 -19.10 21.46
C GLU A 63 -8.23 -18.00 21.79
N GLY A 64 -8.74 -16.83 22.20
CA GLY A 64 -7.94 -15.69 22.58
C GLY A 64 -7.74 -15.62 24.09
N ASN A 65 -6.60 -15.07 24.52
CA ASN A 65 -6.35 -14.81 25.93
C ASN A 65 -7.21 -13.62 26.38
N THR A 66 -8.25 -13.89 27.18
CA THR A 66 -9.20 -12.87 27.63
C THR A 66 -8.93 -12.47 29.08
N SER A 67 -8.73 -11.17 29.29
CA SER A 67 -8.63 -10.55 30.61
C SER A 67 -9.89 -9.71 30.87
N PHE A 68 -10.44 -9.84 32.08
CA PHE A 68 -11.60 -9.08 32.50
C PHE A 68 -11.19 -7.89 33.36
N ALA A 69 -11.85 -6.76 33.12
CA ALA A 69 -11.67 -5.55 33.90
C ALA A 69 -13.03 -4.93 34.22
N ARG A 70 -13.03 -3.98 35.14
CA ARG A 70 -14.22 -3.17 35.43
C ARG A 70 -14.49 -2.25 34.24
N SER A 71 -15.76 -2.15 33.82
CA SER A 71 -16.16 -1.18 32.80
C SER A 71 -16.14 0.22 33.42
N SER A 72 -15.63 1.19 32.67
CA SER A 72 -15.44 2.57 33.16
C SER A 72 -16.70 3.44 33.01
N GLY A 73 -17.90 2.85 33.16
CA GLY A 73 -19.17 3.53 32.95
C GLY A 73 -19.52 4.54 34.05
N PRO A 74 -20.45 5.49 33.79
CA PRO A 74 -20.87 6.50 34.77
C PRO A 74 -21.37 5.84 36.06
N GLY A 75 -20.80 6.30 37.18
CA GLY A 75 -20.90 5.71 38.52
C GLY A 75 -22.33 5.61 39.07
N GLY A 76 -22.58 4.55 39.83
CA GLY A 76 -23.82 4.27 40.55
C GLY A 76 -23.60 3.19 41.63
N GLN A 77 -24.56 2.99 42.53
CA GLN A 77 -24.39 2.15 43.73
C GLN A 77 -24.10 0.65 43.44
N HIS A 78 -24.17 0.21 42.18
CA HIS A 78 -23.87 -1.16 41.76
C HIS A 78 -22.59 -1.29 40.88
N VAL A 79 -21.81 -0.21 40.73
CA VAL A 79 -20.67 -0.15 39.77
C VAL A 79 -19.44 -0.96 40.23
N ASN A 80 -19.40 -1.40 41.50
CA ASN A 80 -18.20 -2.00 42.10
C ASN A 80 -18.12 -3.53 42.09
N LYS A 81 -19.11 -4.28 41.57
CA LYS A 81 -19.17 -5.75 41.78
C LYS A 81 -18.86 -6.65 40.58
N THR A 82 -18.96 -6.19 39.34
CA THR A 82 -18.81 -7.10 38.18
C THR A 82 -17.81 -6.56 37.16
N GLU A 83 -16.70 -7.28 36.98
CA GLU A 83 -15.76 -7.02 35.88
C GLU A 83 -16.40 -7.53 34.59
N THR A 84 -17.05 -6.64 33.84
CA THR A 84 -17.75 -7.00 32.59
C THR A 84 -16.93 -6.70 31.35
N LYS A 85 -15.99 -5.74 31.41
CA LYS A 85 -15.15 -5.39 30.26
C LYS A 85 -14.24 -6.58 29.93
N ALA A 86 -14.35 -7.11 28.72
CA ALA A 86 -13.48 -8.16 28.21
C ALA A 86 -12.44 -7.55 27.27
N THR A 87 -11.16 -7.79 27.55
CA THR A 87 -10.05 -7.48 26.65
C THR A 87 -9.46 -8.80 26.19
N THR A 88 -9.63 -9.11 24.90
CA THR A 88 -9.13 -10.36 24.32
C THR A 88 -7.92 -10.07 23.44
N THR A 89 -6.85 -10.81 23.66
CA THR A 89 -5.59 -10.70 22.92
C THR A 89 -5.30 -11.97 22.15
N TRP A 90 -5.03 -11.84 20.86
CA TRP A 90 -4.60 -12.93 19.99
C TRP A 90 -3.16 -12.71 19.56
N PRO A 91 -2.22 -13.62 19.94
CA PRO A 91 -0.85 -13.56 19.45
C PRO A 91 -0.81 -13.68 17.93
N VAL A 92 -0.17 -12.74 17.25
CA VAL A 92 -0.05 -12.75 15.79
C VAL A 92 0.61 -14.04 15.29
N PRO A 93 1.71 -14.57 15.89
CA PRO A 93 2.32 -15.81 15.41
C PRO A 93 1.36 -17.02 15.38
N GLN A 94 0.48 -17.14 16.38
CA GLN A 94 -0.52 -18.20 16.45
C GLN A 94 -1.64 -18.01 15.42
N LEU A 95 -1.98 -16.77 15.12
CA LEU A 95 -2.98 -16.43 14.13
C LEU A 95 -2.44 -16.67 12.71
N LEU A 96 -1.21 -16.24 12.42
CA LEU A 96 -0.58 -16.36 11.10
C LEU A 96 -0.37 -17.82 10.66
N SER A 97 -0.20 -18.76 11.59
CA SER A 97 -0.04 -20.19 11.26
C SER A 97 -1.31 -20.82 10.67
N ARG A 98 -2.49 -20.23 10.92
CA ARG A 98 -3.78 -20.69 10.41
C ARG A 98 -4.31 -19.85 9.24
N LEU A 99 -3.63 -18.74 8.92
CA LEU A 99 -4.08 -17.78 7.91
C LEU A 99 -3.22 -17.83 6.65
N PRO A 100 -3.82 -17.63 5.47
CA PRO A 100 -3.10 -17.50 4.21
C PRO A 100 -2.03 -16.40 4.26
N LYS A 101 -0.90 -16.62 3.59
CA LYS A 101 0.24 -15.69 3.55
C LYS A 101 -0.13 -14.28 3.09
N LEU A 102 -1.06 -14.17 2.15
CA LEU A 102 -1.55 -12.88 1.64
C LEU A 102 -2.14 -11.97 2.73
N LEU A 103 -2.69 -12.54 3.80
CA LEU A 103 -3.28 -11.76 4.90
C LEU A 103 -2.25 -11.30 5.92
N HIS A 104 -1.03 -11.86 5.91
CA HIS A 104 -0.02 -11.63 6.94
C HIS A 104 0.41 -10.16 7.01
N ALA A 105 0.50 -9.49 5.86
CA ALA A 105 0.79 -8.05 5.80
C ALA A 105 -0.37 -7.23 6.35
N GLY A 106 -1.60 -7.51 5.89
CA GLY A 106 -2.80 -6.76 6.30
C GLY A 106 -3.08 -6.83 7.81
N ILE A 107 -2.75 -7.94 8.47
CA ILE A 107 -2.93 -8.07 9.92
C ILE A 107 -2.01 -7.13 10.69
N ARG A 108 -0.75 -6.98 10.26
CA ARG A 108 0.22 -6.08 10.90
C ARG A 108 -0.11 -4.61 10.65
N ASP A 109 -0.83 -4.32 9.57
CA ASP A 109 -1.31 -2.98 9.23
C ASP A 109 -2.67 -2.66 9.88
N SER A 110 -3.31 -3.62 10.55
CA SER A 110 -4.61 -3.43 11.17
C SER A 110 -4.56 -2.44 12.33
N LYS A 111 -5.67 -1.74 12.56
CA LYS A 111 -5.83 -0.78 13.67
C LYS A 111 -5.66 -1.42 15.05
N TYR A 112 -6.02 -2.69 15.17
CA TYR A 112 -6.04 -3.42 16.44
C TYR A 112 -4.69 -4.07 16.78
N PHE A 113 -3.69 -3.91 15.90
CA PHE A 113 -2.36 -4.47 16.10
C PHE A 113 -1.55 -3.69 17.13
N SER A 114 -1.05 -4.40 18.14
CA SER A 114 -0.11 -3.90 19.13
C SER A 114 1.31 -4.33 18.78
N LYS A 115 2.12 -3.38 18.29
CA LYS A 115 3.54 -3.61 17.94
C LYS A 115 4.39 -4.09 19.11
N ARG A 116 4.08 -3.67 20.33
CA ARG A 116 4.88 -4.00 21.52
C ARG A 116 4.77 -5.47 21.93
N SER A 117 3.59 -6.03 21.81
CA SER A 117 3.28 -7.39 22.25
C SER A 117 3.15 -8.37 21.08
N ASP A 118 3.19 -7.89 19.84
CA ASP A 118 2.92 -8.66 18.61
C ASP A 118 1.58 -9.43 18.68
N CYS A 119 0.53 -8.72 19.12
CA CYS A 119 -0.81 -9.26 19.31
C CYS A 119 -1.87 -8.35 18.69
N LEU A 120 -2.99 -8.93 18.25
CA LEU A 120 -4.24 -8.19 18.03
C LEU A 120 -4.99 -8.05 19.33
N VAL A 121 -5.44 -6.84 19.66
CA VAL A 121 -6.14 -6.54 20.91
C VAL A 121 -7.52 -5.98 20.62
N PHE A 122 -8.55 -6.67 21.11
CA PHE A 122 -9.94 -6.23 21.01
C PHE A 122 -10.53 -6.02 22.41
N GLN A 123 -11.43 -5.04 22.52
CA GLN A 123 -12.10 -4.70 23.76
C GLN A 123 -13.60 -4.57 23.54
N ALA A 124 -14.38 -5.14 24.46
CA ALA A 124 -15.83 -5.05 24.50
C ALA A 124 -16.29 -4.81 25.95
N GLN A 125 -17.25 -3.91 26.11
CA GLN A 125 -17.88 -3.59 27.40
C GLN A 125 -19.35 -3.21 27.23
N THR A 126 -19.96 -3.62 26.12
CA THR A 126 -21.32 -3.25 25.74
C THR A 126 -22.34 -3.99 26.60
N GLN A 127 -22.07 -5.27 26.89
CA GLN A 127 -22.98 -6.14 27.61
C GLN A 127 -22.65 -6.21 29.10
N ARG A 128 -23.63 -6.60 29.91
CA ARG A 128 -23.43 -6.90 31.35
C ARG A 128 -22.82 -8.28 31.59
N SER A 129 -22.85 -9.17 30.60
CA SER A 129 -22.26 -10.51 30.71
C SER A 129 -20.82 -10.55 30.20
N ARG A 130 -19.94 -11.22 30.95
CA ARG A 130 -18.56 -11.51 30.54
C ARG A 130 -18.51 -12.33 29.26
N THR A 131 -19.33 -13.39 29.18
CA THR A 131 -19.35 -14.30 28.02
C THR A 131 -19.79 -13.58 26.74
N ALA A 132 -20.82 -12.74 26.85
CA ALA A 132 -21.30 -11.95 25.72
C ALA A 132 -20.23 -10.96 25.22
N ASN A 133 -19.51 -10.29 26.12
CA ASN A 133 -18.42 -9.39 25.71
C ASN A 133 -17.22 -10.15 25.12
N THR A 134 -16.93 -11.37 25.57
CA THR A 134 -15.89 -12.22 24.95
C THR A 134 -16.31 -12.62 23.53
N GLU A 135 -17.56 -12.99 23.33
CA GLU A 135 -18.10 -13.35 22.01
C GLU A 135 -18.11 -12.14 21.07
N ASP A 136 -18.47 -10.95 21.56
CA ASP A 136 -18.37 -9.69 20.80
C ASP A 136 -16.93 -9.43 20.31
N ASN A 137 -15.92 -9.74 21.12
CA ASN A 137 -14.52 -9.64 20.69
C ASN A 137 -14.17 -10.66 19.60
N ARG A 138 -14.70 -11.90 19.70
CA ARG A 138 -14.53 -12.94 18.67
C ARG A 138 -15.17 -12.53 17.35
N GLN A 139 -16.36 -11.95 17.39
CA GLN A 139 -17.05 -11.41 16.23
C GLN A 139 -16.25 -10.26 15.58
N LYS A 140 -15.72 -9.32 16.38
CA LYS A 140 -14.89 -8.22 15.86
C LYS A 140 -13.62 -8.73 15.15
N LEU A 141 -12.98 -9.78 15.68
CA LEU A 141 -11.84 -10.40 15.02
C LEU A 141 -12.26 -11.01 13.67
N PHE A 142 -13.38 -11.74 13.65
CA PHE A 142 -13.92 -12.33 12.42
C PHE A 142 -14.20 -11.26 11.35
N ASP A 143 -14.89 -10.19 11.73
CA ASP A 143 -15.24 -9.09 10.83
C ASP A 143 -13.99 -8.38 10.28
N GLU A 144 -12.97 -8.16 11.13
CA GLU A 144 -11.71 -7.55 10.70
C GLU A 144 -10.96 -8.45 9.71
N LEU A 145 -10.91 -9.77 9.96
CA LEU A 145 -10.29 -10.72 9.03
C LEU A 145 -11.03 -10.78 7.69
N GLN A 146 -12.37 -10.76 7.70
CA GLN A 146 -13.17 -10.71 6.49
C GLN A 146 -12.93 -9.42 5.71
N LYS A 147 -12.85 -8.28 6.39
CA LYS A 147 -12.53 -6.99 5.79
C LYS A 147 -11.13 -6.97 5.19
N LEU A 148 -10.14 -7.52 5.90
CA LEU A 148 -8.77 -7.64 5.39
C LEU A 148 -8.73 -8.50 4.13
N TYR A 149 -9.39 -9.65 4.14
CA TYR A 149 -9.49 -10.52 2.96
C TYR A 149 -10.07 -9.78 1.74
N GLN A 150 -11.17 -9.04 1.92
CA GLN A 150 -11.79 -8.27 0.84
C GLN A 150 -10.89 -7.15 0.30
N ALA A 151 -10.03 -6.57 1.16
CA ALA A 151 -9.09 -5.53 0.77
C ALA A 151 -7.84 -6.09 0.05
N THR A 152 -7.34 -7.25 0.47
CA THR A 152 -6.12 -7.84 -0.07
C THR A 152 -6.36 -8.73 -1.27
N VAL A 153 -7.43 -9.54 -1.25
CA VAL A 153 -7.69 -10.54 -2.28
C VAL A 153 -8.61 -9.92 -3.33
N PRO A 154 -8.10 -9.65 -4.54
CA PRO A 154 -8.95 -9.17 -5.61
C PRO A 154 -9.99 -10.23 -5.96
N ASN A 155 -11.23 -9.77 -6.09
CA ASN A 155 -12.30 -10.63 -6.54
C ASN A 155 -11.98 -11.12 -7.96
N ALA A 156 -12.27 -12.39 -8.27
CA ALA A 156 -11.90 -12.99 -9.55
C ALA A 156 -12.30 -12.07 -10.72
N THR A 157 -11.30 -11.55 -11.42
CA THR A 157 -11.53 -10.63 -12.54
C THR A 157 -12.37 -11.36 -13.58
N ARG A 158 -13.62 -10.91 -13.80
CA ARG A 158 -14.50 -11.44 -14.85
C ARG A 158 -13.71 -11.50 -16.16
N PRO A 159 -13.82 -12.57 -16.97
CA PRO A 159 -12.99 -12.75 -18.17
C PRO A 159 -13.06 -11.55 -19.12
N GLU A 160 -14.23 -10.91 -19.23
CA GLU A 160 -14.44 -9.68 -20.00
C GLU A 160 -13.54 -8.52 -19.56
N LYS A 161 -13.32 -8.35 -18.25
CA LYS A 161 -12.46 -7.30 -17.70
C LYS A 161 -11.00 -7.59 -18.02
N ALA A 162 -10.57 -8.85 -17.93
CA ALA A 162 -9.22 -9.26 -18.28
C ALA A 162 -8.89 -8.93 -19.75
N VAL A 163 -9.77 -9.32 -20.68
CA VAL A 163 -9.63 -9.02 -22.12
C VAL A 163 -9.56 -7.50 -22.37
N LYS A 164 -10.41 -6.72 -21.69
CA LYS A 164 -10.38 -5.25 -21.79
C LYS A 164 -9.03 -4.68 -21.31
N TYR A 165 -8.49 -5.16 -20.20
CA TYR A 165 -7.20 -4.69 -19.69
C TYR A 165 -6.04 -5.05 -20.64
N GLU A 166 -6.06 -6.24 -21.24
CA GLU A 166 -5.07 -6.63 -22.24
C GLU A 166 -5.12 -5.73 -23.48
N ALA A 167 -6.31 -5.44 -23.99
CA ALA A 167 -6.50 -4.53 -25.13
C ALA A 167 -5.97 -3.12 -24.82
N LEU A 168 -6.26 -2.59 -23.63
CA LEU A 168 -5.75 -1.30 -23.17
C LEU A 168 -4.22 -1.29 -23.06
N LYS A 169 -3.61 -2.36 -22.53
CA LYS A 169 -2.15 -2.49 -22.43
C LYS A 169 -1.48 -2.51 -23.80
N LYS A 170 -2.06 -3.23 -24.77
CA LYS A 170 -1.60 -3.28 -26.17
C LYS A 170 -1.67 -1.89 -26.81
N SER A 171 -2.84 -1.24 -26.73
CA SER A 171 -3.06 0.11 -27.28
C SER A 171 -2.12 1.17 -26.68
N ALA A 172 -1.90 1.14 -25.35
CA ALA A 172 -0.96 2.04 -24.68
C ALA A 172 0.49 1.81 -25.14
N THR A 173 0.88 0.55 -25.33
CA THR A 173 2.22 0.18 -25.81
C THR A 173 2.43 0.64 -27.25
N GLU A 174 1.46 0.42 -28.14
CA GLU A 174 1.50 0.86 -29.53
C GLU A 174 1.59 2.39 -29.64
N SER A 175 0.78 3.11 -28.88
CA SER A 175 0.79 4.58 -28.83
C SER A 175 2.16 5.11 -28.37
N ARG A 176 2.77 4.46 -27.38
CA ARG A 176 4.13 4.78 -26.91
C ARG A 176 5.20 4.51 -27.97
N ILE A 177 5.11 3.41 -28.70
CA ILE A 177 6.06 3.10 -29.79
C ILE A 177 5.90 4.12 -30.92
N LYS A 178 4.67 4.47 -31.30
CA LYS A 178 4.38 5.46 -32.33
C LYS A 178 4.93 6.83 -31.97
N SER A 179 4.70 7.31 -30.74
CA SER A 179 5.24 8.60 -30.28
C SER A 179 6.77 8.59 -30.26
N LYS A 180 7.41 7.50 -29.80
CA LYS A 180 8.87 7.35 -29.81
C LYS A 180 9.43 7.40 -31.23
N LYS A 181 8.81 6.69 -32.19
CA LYS A 181 9.20 6.72 -33.61
C LYS A 181 9.04 8.12 -34.20
N HIS A 182 7.92 8.80 -33.95
CA HIS A 182 7.67 10.16 -34.40
C HIS A 182 8.72 11.15 -33.86
N HIS A 183 9.03 11.08 -32.55
CA HIS A 183 10.08 11.91 -31.96
C HIS A 183 11.47 11.63 -32.53
N ALA A 184 11.80 10.37 -32.82
CA ALA A 184 13.07 10.01 -33.45
C ALA A 184 13.18 10.60 -34.86
N SER A 185 12.13 10.44 -35.68
CA SER A 185 12.05 11.03 -37.02
C SER A 185 12.19 12.55 -37.00
N LYS A 186 11.45 13.24 -36.10
CA LYS A 186 11.56 14.70 -35.91
C LYS A 186 12.95 15.16 -35.49
N LYS A 187 13.71 14.35 -34.76
CA LYS A 187 15.10 14.67 -34.39
C LYS A 187 16.06 14.43 -35.56
N ALA A 188 15.85 13.37 -36.34
CA ALA A 188 16.65 13.08 -37.53
C ALA A 188 16.51 14.19 -38.58
N SER A 189 15.30 14.68 -38.83
CA SER A 189 15.07 15.77 -39.81
C SER A 189 15.78 17.08 -39.44
N ARG A 190 16.00 17.34 -38.14
CA ARG A 190 16.77 18.52 -37.68
C ARG A 190 18.27 18.44 -37.96
N ARG A 191 18.82 17.25 -38.20
CA ARG A 191 20.26 17.06 -38.44
C ARG A 191 20.66 17.19 -39.92
N GLY A 192 19.71 17.13 -40.84
CA GLY A 192 19.97 17.17 -42.29
C GLY A 192 20.03 18.57 -42.92
N GLY A 193 20.31 19.61 -42.14
CA GLY A 193 20.29 21.02 -42.60
C GLY A 193 21.64 21.74 -42.52
N SER A 194 22.76 21.01 -42.53
CA SER A 194 24.11 21.57 -42.56
C SER A 194 24.86 21.04 -43.77
N GLU A 195 24.62 21.65 -44.92
CA GLU A 195 25.45 21.59 -46.13
C GLU A 195 25.67 23.02 -46.63
#